data_AF-A0AAN8BUQ5-F1
#
_entry.id   AF-A0AAN8BUQ5-F1
#
_cell.length_a   1.000
_cell.length_b   1.000
_cell.length_c   1.000
_cell.angle_alpha   90.00
_cell.angle_beta   90.00
_cell.angle_gamma   90.00
#
_symmetry.space_group_name_H-M   'P 1'
#
loop_
_entity.id
_entity.type
_entity.pdbx_description
1 polymer ?
#
loop_
_entity_poly.entity_id
_entity_poly.type
_entity_poly.pdbx_seq_one_letter_code
_entity_poly.pdbx_strand_id
1 'polypeptide(L)'
;MKSVPREVTLASLKRPVVVHQLSMKRQKMTRLPSKAEIASCKLAAARRIPELLELMASKPTNATRFLFYGYITLHWSCFHGHRPGVYANLTDQEVIEGRHQGHLIHIKNHKTAGSFGEAQLYLEAGEFSWMERWLEGEGPCKNLGAYLGMAWRDAGMEGPICYTAIRTALSDYAKKTQDAASRKKVTDFMCHDTSTGKEEQSRAKHLVRR
;
A
#
# COMPACT_ATOMS: atom_id res chain seq x y z
N MET A 1 50.75 -2.31 -27.83
CA MET A 1 49.41 -2.89 -28.08
C MET A 1 48.41 -2.21 -27.16
N LYS A 2 47.48 -1.41 -27.68
CA LYS A 2 46.43 -0.77 -26.87
C LYS A 2 45.27 -1.77 -26.73
N SER A 3 44.88 -2.10 -25.50
CA SER A 3 43.74 -2.97 -25.22
C SER A 3 42.46 -2.31 -25.71
N VAL A 4 41.78 -2.93 -26.66
CA VAL A 4 40.44 -2.52 -27.11
C VAL A 4 39.49 -2.68 -25.93
N PRO A 5 38.67 -1.67 -25.56
CA PRO A 5 37.70 -1.82 -24.49
C PRO A 5 36.72 -2.93 -24.85
N ARG A 6 36.55 -3.92 -23.96
CA ARG A 6 35.51 -4.94 -24.11
C ARG A 6 34.15 -4.23 -24.20
N GLU A 7 33.50 -4.36 -25.34
CA GLU A 7 32.16 -3.84 -25.58
C GLU A 7 31.19 -4.43 -24.55
N VAL A 8 30.65 -3.57 -23.68
CA VAL A 8 29.71 -3.98 -22.64
C VAL A 8 28.36 -4.23 -23.31
N THR A 9 28.09 -5.50 -23.64
CA THR A 9 26.80 -5.89 -24.22
C THR A 9 25.69 -5.87 -23.16
N LEU A 10 24.45 -5.57 -23.55
CA LEU A 10 23.25 -5.65 -22.70
C LEU A 10 23.13 -7.01 -21.96
N ALA A 11 23.65 -8.09 -22.54
CA ALA A 11 23.70 -9.41 -21.92
C ALA A 11 24.65 -9.47 -20.72
N SER A 12 25.79 -8.77 -20.79
CA SER A 12 26.79 -8.72 -19.71
C SER A 12 26.32 -7.93 -18.48
N LEU A 13 25.38 -6.99 -18.65
CA LEU A 13 24.77 -6.22 -17.57
C LEU A 13 23.67 -6.98 -16.81
N LYS A 14 23.14 -8.09 -17.37
CA LYS A 14 22.04 -8.85 -16.74
C LYS A 14 22.42 -9.39 -15.35
N ARG A 15 23.61 -9.98 -15.21
CA ARG A 15 24.03 -10.60 -13.94
C ARG A 15 24.27 -9.56 -12.83
N PRO A 16 25.00 -8.45 -13.06
CA PRO A 16 25.11 -7.36 -12.09
C PRO A 16 23.77 -6.75 -11.69
N VAL A 17 22.87 -6.53 -12.65
CA VAL A 17 21.52 -6.01 -12.39
C VAL A 17 20.72 -6.95 -11.49
N VAL A 18 20.73 -8.26 -11.78
CA VAL A 18 20.02 -9.25 -10.96
C VAL A 18 20.60 -9.32 -9.54
N VAL A 19 21.94 -9.33 -9.40
CA VAL A 19 22.59 -9.32 -8.07
C VAL A 19 22.22 -8.05 -7.29
N HIS A 20 22.21 -6.89 -7.94
CA HIS A 20 21.78 -5.64 -7.34
C HIS A 20 20.30 -5.69 -6.92
N GLN A 21 19.40 -6.18 -7.78
CA GLN A 21 17.98 -6.34 -7.48
C GLN A 21 17.75 -7.26 -6.27
N LEU A 22 18.48 -8.39 -6.20
CA LEU A 22 18.42 -9.31 -5.06
C LEU A 22 18.93 -8.66 -3.76
N SER A 23 20.02 -7.89 -3.84
CA SER A 23 20.57 -7.14 -2.69
C SER A 23 19.56 -6.10 -2.18
N MET A 24 19.02 -5.28 -3.09
CA MET A 24 17.98 -4.29 -2.77
C MET A 24 16.73 -4.95 -2.20
N LYS A 25 16.33 -6.13 -2.70
CA LYS A 25 15.20 -6.90 -2.17
C LYS A 25 15.46 -7.34 -0.73
N ARG A 26 16.64 -7.89 -0.44
CA ARG A 26 17.02 -8.28 0.93
C ARG A 26 17.01 -7.08 1.89
N GLN A 27 17.59 -5.96 1.48
CA GLN A 27 17.61 -4.73 2.28
C GLN A 27 16.20 -4.15 2.50
N LYS A 28 15.31 -4.25 1.52
CA LYS A 28 13.90 -3.84 1.67
C LYS A 28 13.16 -4.75 2.64
N MET A 29 13.45 -6.05 2.65
CA MET A 29 12.81 -7.01 3.54
C MET A 29 13.17 -6.80 5.02
N THR A 30 14.36 -6.26 5.34
CA THR A 30 14.74 -5.97 6.73
C THR A 30 14.04 -4.73 7.31
N ARG A 31 13.40 -3.91 6.46
CA ARG A 31 12.73 -2.66 6.85
C ARG A 31 11.21 -2.76 6.73
N LEU A 32 10.67 -3.97 6.63
CA LEU A 32 9.23 -4.17 6.57
C LEU A 32 8.65 -4.06 7.98
N PRO A 33 7.50 -3.39 8.14
CA PRO A 33 6.80 -3.37 9.41
C PRO A 33 6.43 -4.81 9.80
N SER A 34 6.60 -5.13 11.07
CA SER A 34 6.24 -6.40 11.69
C SER A 34 4.72 -6.58 11.78
N LYS A 35 4.26 -7.82 12.01
CA LYS A 35 2.83 -8.10 12.28
C LYS A 35 2.32 -7.32 13.50
N ALA A 36 3.15 -7.15 14.52
CA ALA A 36 2.80 -6.44 15.74
C ALA A 36 2.65 -4.93 15.50
N GLU A 37 3.56 -4.34 14.71
CA GLU A 37 3.44 -2.92 14.30
C GLU A 37 2.20 -2.70 13.44
N ILE A 38 1.92 -3.57 12.46
CA ILE A 38 0.69 -3.48 11.65
C ILE A 38 -0.57 -3.57 12.53
N ALA A 39 -0.61 -4.50 13.50
CA ALA A 39 -1.73 -4.61 14.42
C ALA A 39 -1.88 -3.37 15.31
N SER A 40 -0.76 -2.84 15.82
CA SER A 40 -0.73 -1.62 16.64
C SER A 40 -1.23 -0.41 15.84
N CYS A 41 -0.82 -0.27 14.58
CA CYS A 41 -1.30 0.79 13.69
C CYS A 41 -2.81 0.70 13.44
N LYS A 42 -3.37 -0.50 13.26
CA LYS A 42 -4.83 -0.68 13.11
C LYS A 42 -5.58 -0.20 14.34
N LEU A 43 -5.12 -0.59 15.54
CA LEU A 43 -5.72 -0.16 16.80
C LEU A 43 -5.59 1.35 17.01
N ALA A 44 -4.41 1.91 16.74
CA ALA A 44 -4.18 3.35 16.84
C ALA A 44 -5.08 4.13 15.87
N ALA A 45 -5.22 3.67 14.62
CA ALA A 45 -6.06 4.32 13.64
C ALA A 45 -7.56 4.27 14.01
N ALA A 46 -8.06 3.11 14.43
CA ALA A 46 -9.44 2.95 14.87
C ALA A 46 -9.82 3.90 16.03
N ARG A 47 -8.86 4.23 16.90
CA ARG A 47 -9.02 5.22 17.96
C ARG A 47 -8.89 6.66 17.46
N ARG A 48 -7.84 6.95 16.70
CA ARG A 48 -7.46 8.33 16.33
C ARG A 48 -8.34 8.94 15.25
N ILE A 49 -8.88 8.15 14.33
CA ILE A 49 -9.72 8.66 13.24
C ILE A 49 -10.98 9.37 13.78
N PRO A 50 -11.79 8.76 14.68
CA PRO A 50 -12.91 9.46 15.31
C PRO A 50 -12.50 10.73 16.05
N GLU A 51 -11.44 10.68 16.87
CA GLU A 51 -10.94 11.85 17.62
C GLU A 51 -10.58 13.02 16.70
N LEU A 52 -9.95 12.72 15.56
CA LEU A 52 -9.56 13.73 14.57
C LEU A 52 -10.78 14.30 13.84
N LEU A 53 -11.81 13.49 13.57
CA LEU A 53 -13.07 13.97 13.00
C LEU A 53 -13.79 14.94 13.96
N GLU A 54 -13.85 14.63 15.26
CA GLU A 54 -14.40 15.55 16.27
C GLU A 54 -13.60 16.85 16.36
N LEU A 55 -12.26 16.74 16.35
CA LEU A 55 -11.39 17.91 16.40
C LEU A 55 -11.53 18.78 15.15
N MET A 56 -11.71 18.17 13.97
CA MET A 56 -11.93 18.91 12.73
C MET A 56 -13.30 19.56 12.67
N ALA A 57 -14.34 18.93 13.22
CA ALA A 57 -15.67 19.51 13.32
C ALA A 57 -15.70 20.73 14.26
N SER A 58 -14.94 20.70 15.35
CA SER A 58 -14.88 21.79 16.33
C SER A 58 -13.91 22.92 15.96
N LYS A 59 -12.71 22.59 15.46
CA LYS A 59 -11.69 23.55 15.07
C LYS A 59 -10.79 22.99 13.96
N PRO A 60 -11.15 23.15 12.68
CA PRO A 60 -10.39 22.59 11.58
C PRO A 60 -9.02 23.28 11.46
N THR A 61 -7.96 22.47 11.40
CA THR A 61 -6.61 22.93 11.07
C THR A 61 -5.98 22.04 10.00
N ASN A 62 -4.98 22.56 9.28
CA ASN A 62 -4.23 21.74 8.34
C ASN A 62 -3.53 20.56 9.03
N ALA A 63 -3.01 20.75 10.24
CA ALA A 63 -2.33 19.67 10.99
C ALA A 63 -3.28 18.49 11.29
N THR A 64 -4.49 18.79 11.75
CA THR A 64 -5.51 17.76 12.06
C THR A 64 -6.02 17.08 10.80
N ARG A 65 -6.22 17.83 9.71
CA ARG A 65 -6.56 17.28 8.39
C ARG A 65 -5.47 16.34 7.89
N PHE A 66 -4.19 16.75 7.96
CA PHE A 66 -3.07 15.93 7.49
C PHE A 66 -2.89 14.67 8.32
N LEU A 67 -3.06 14.75 9.64
CA LEU A 67 -3.09 13.55 10.49
C LEU A 67 -4.25 12.63 10.15
N PHE A 68 -5.45 13.15 9.92
CA PHE A 68 -6.60 12.36 9.51
C PHE A 68 -6.32 11.61 8.20
N TYR A 69 -5.84 12.31 7.17
CA TYR A 69 -5.43 11.70 5.91
C TYR A 69 -4.35 10.63 6.08
N GLY A 70 -3.39 10.88 6.96
CA GLY A 70 -2.36 9.92 7.32
C GLY A 70 -2.95 8.65 7.94
N TYR A 71 -3.83 8.80 8.93
CA TYR A 71 -4.43 7.68 9.64
C TYR A 71 -5.42 6.88 8.79
N ILE A 72 -6.31 7.54 8.04
CA ILE A 72 -7.30 6.83 7.21
C ILE A 72 -6.61 6.00 6.13
N THR A 73 -5.57 6.55 5.48
CA THR A 73 -4.82 5.81 4.47
C THR A 73 -3.86 4.78 5.07
N LEU A 74 -3.32 5.00 6.28
CA LEU A 74 -2.58 3.99 7.04
C LEU A 74 -3.48 2.79 7.35
N HIS A 75 -4.68 3.06 7.86
CA HIS A 75 -5.69 2.05 8.18
C HIS A 75 -6.02 1.21 6.97
N TRP A 76 -6.45 1.84 5.86
CA TRP A 76 -6.74 1.12 4.63
C TRP A 76 -5.54 0.37 4.07
N SER A 77 -4.33 0.90 4.21
CA SER A 77 -3.12 0.21 3.76
C SER A 77 -2.88 -1.06 4.57
N CYS A 78 -3.18 -1.05 5.87
CA CYS A 78 -3.01 -2.19 6.76
C CYS A 78 -4.07 -3.29 6.55
N PHE A 79 -5.25 -2.95 6.01
CA PHE A 79 -6.31 -3.91 5.69
C PHE A 79 -6.26 -4.38 4.24
N HIS A 80 -6.15 -3.45 3.30
CA HIS A 80 -6.33 -3.71 1.87
C HIS A 80 -5.01 -3.74 1.11
N GLY A 81 -3.99 -3.02 1.57
CA GLY A 81 -2.68 -2.95 0.91
C GLY A 81 -2.73 -2.43 -0.52
N HIS A 82 -3.65 -1.51 -0.82
CA HIS A 82 -3.72 -0.86 -2.13
C HIS A 82 -2.54 0.10 -2.34
N ARG A 83 -2.29 0.46 -3.61
CA ARG A 83 -1.31 1.48 -3.96
C ARG A 83 -1.81 2.87 -3.51
N PRO A 84 -0.92 3.81 -3.18
CA PRO A 84 -1.34 5.15 -2.74
C PRO A 84 -2.18 5.89 -3.77
N GLY A 85 -1.97 5.64 -5.07
CA GLY A 85 -2.78 6.23 -6.13
C GLY A 85 -4.25 5.78 -6.12
N VAL A 86 -4.59 4.66 -5.50
CA VAL A 86 -5.99 4.27 -5.27
C VAL A 86 -6.62 5.22 -4.26
N TYR A 87 -5.97 5.44 -3.11
CA TYR A 87 -6.47 6.35 -2.08
C TYR A 87 -6.52 7.81 -2.53
N ALA A 88 -5.52 8.25 -3.31
CA ALA A 88 -5.46 9.63 -3.81
C ALA A 88 -6.55 9.96 -4.83
N ASN A 89 -7.09 8.94 -5.51
CA ASN A 89 -8.08 9.11 -6.58
C ASN A 89 -9.50 8.76 -6.12
N LEU A 90 -9.69 8.40 -4.86
CA LEU A 90 -11.02 8.19 -4.28
C LEU A 90 -11.83 9.49 -4.39
N THR A 91 -13.06 9.36 -4.91
CA THR A 91 -13.98 10.49 -5.11
C THR A 91 -15.19 10.43 -4.18
N ASP A 92 -15.78 11.59 -3.91
CA ASP A 92 -17.00 11.71 -3.10
C ASP A 92 -18.15 10.87 -3.69
N GLN A 93 -18.27 10.85 -5.02
CA GLN A 93 -19.29 10.08 -5.72
C GLN A 93 -19.12 8.57 -5.50
N GLU A 94 -17.89 8.04 -5.52
CA GLU A 94 -17.63 6.62 -5.25
C GLU A 94 -17.95 6.25 -3.80
N VAL A 95 -17.74 7.16 -2.85
CA VAL A 95 -18.16 6.96 -1.46
C VAL A 95 -19.69 6.95 -1.35
N ILE A 96 -20.38 7.90 -1.97
CA ILE A 96 -21.86 7.96 -2.00
C ILE A 96 -22.45 6.68 -2.62
N GLU A 97 -21.90 6.21 -3.74
CA GLU A 97 -22.31 4.96 -4.38
C GLU A 97 -22.13 3.76 -3.43
N GLY A 98 -21.02 3.72 -2.68
CA GLY A 98 -20.73 2.64 -1.74
C GLY A 98 -21.75 2.51 -0.61
N ARG A 99 -22.44 3.59 -0.25
CA ARG A 99 -23.53 3.56 0.75
C ARG A 99 -24.65 2.59 0.35
N HIS A 100 -25.01 2.62 -0.93
CA HIS A 100 -26.07 1.78 -1.49
C HIS A 100 -25.60 0.35 -1.80
N GLN A 101 -24.30 0.09 -1.69
CA GLN A 101 -23.65 -1.19 -2.01
C GLN A 101 -23.15 -1.92 -0.75
N GLY A 102 -23.72 -1.61 0.41
CA GLY A 102 -23.33 -2.25 1.68
C GLY A 102 -21.92 -1.85 2.14
N HIS A 103 -21.55 -0.58 1.95
CA HIS A 103 -20.25 0.01 2.32
C HIS A 103 -19.07 -0.52 1.51
N LEU A 104 -19.32 -1.07 0.33
CA LEU A 104 -18.30 -1.42 -0.66
C LEU A 104 -18.06 -0.25 -1.60
N ILE A 105 -16.86 0.34 -1.54
CA ILE A 105 -16.47 1.46 -2.39
C ILE A 105 -15.65 0.94 -3.57
N HIS A 106 -16.05 1.34 -4.76
CA HIS A 106 -15.39 1.01 -6.02
C HIS A 106 -14.60 2.21 -6.54
N ILE A 107 -13.27 2.10 -6.53
CA ILE A 107 -12.36 3.15 -7.00
C ILE A 107 -11.97 2.84 -8.44
N LYS A 108 -12.53 3.62 -9.35
CA LYS A 108 -12.51 3.37 -10.80
C LYS A 108 -11.23 3.87 -11.44
N ASN A 109 -10.76 5.04 -11.04
CA ASN A 109 -9.60 5.68 -11.66
C ASN A 109 -8.32 5.36 -10.90
N HIS A 110 -7.55 4.37 -11.33
CA HIS A 110 -6.19 4.14 -10.84
C HIS A 110 -5.30 3.55 -11.93
N LYS A 111 -3.97 3.66 -11.76
CA LYS A 111 -2.97 3.26 -12.77
C LYS A 111 -3.17 1.83 -13.31
N THR A 112 -3.74 0.94 -12.50
CA THR A 112 -3.90 -0.48 -12.80
C THR A 112 -5.33 -0.88 -13.17
N ALA A 113 -6.26 0.08 -13.26
CA ALA A 113 -7.67 -0.19 -13.49
C ALA A 113 -7.92 -0.96 -14.79
N GLY A 114 -7.25 -0.58 -15.87
CA GLY A 114 -7.38 -1.26 -17.17
C GLY A 114 -6.89 -2.72 -17.19
N SER A 115 -6.09 -3.16 -16.21
CA SER A 115 -5.58 -4.54 -16.15
C SER A 115 -6.19 -5.37 -15.02
N PHE A 116 -6.64 -4.73 -13.94
CA PHE A 116 -7.10 -5.40 -12.73
C PHE A 116 -8.54 -5.05 -12.33
N GLY A 117 -9.20 -4.18 -13.09
CA GLY A 117 -10.51 -3.64 -12.75
C GLY A 117 -10.44 -2.58 -11.65
N GLU A 118 -11.61 -2.20 -11.16
CA GLU A 118 -11.79 -1.23 -10.09
C GLU A 118 -11.15 -1.75 -8.78
N ALA A 119 -10.52 -0.86 -8.02
CA ALA A 119 -10.03 -1.22 -6.69
C ALA A 119 -11.21 -1.19 -5.70
N GLN A 120 -11.28 -2.18 -4.82
CA GLN A 120 -12.38 -2.28 -3.85
C GLN A 120 -11.90 -1.96 -2.45
N LEU A 121 -12.66 -1.14 -1.73
CA LEU A 121 -12.55 -0.93 -0.28
C LEU A 121 -13.84 -1.37 0.37
N TYR A 122 -13.79 -2.43 1.15
CA TYR A 122 -14.90 -2.81 2.01
C TYR A 122 -14.69 -2.17 3.38
N LEU A 123 -15.68 -1.42 3.85
CA LEU A 123 -15.62 -0.74 5.13
C LEU A 123 -16.71 -1.29 6.06
N GLU A 124 -16.36 -1.52 7.33
CA GLU A 124 -17.37 -1.74 8.35
C GLU A 124 -18.24 -0.50 8.53
N ALA A 125 -19.45 -0.62 9.10
CA ALA A 125 -20.37 0.51 9.24
C ALA A 125 -19.75 1.70 10.01
N GLY A 126 -18.95 1.42 11.05
CA GLY A 126 -18.23 2.46 11.77
C GLY A 126 -17.18 3.15 10.89
N GLU A 127 -16.43 2.39 10.11
CA GLU A 127 -15.40 2.93 9.19
C GLU A 127 -16.01 3.74 8.06
N PHE A 128 -17.16 3.31 7.54
CA PHE A 128 -17.90 4.02 6.51
C PHE A 128 -18.45 5.35 7.04
N SER A 129 -18.92 5.40 8.29
CA SER A 129 -19.38 6.64 8.92
C SER A 129 -18.27 7.70 9.02
N TRP A 130 -16.99 7.28 9.13
CA TRP A 130 -15.85 8.20 9.09
C TRP A 130 -15.73 8.91 7.73
N MET A 131 -16.03 8.17 6.66
CA MET A 131 -16.02 8.70 5.31
C MET A 131 -17.18 9.65 5.07
N GLU A 132 -18.39 9.30 5.50
CA GLU A 132 -19.55 10.19 5.38
C GLU A 132 -19.29 11.54 6.06
N ARG A 133 -18.76 11.52 7.29
CA ARG A 133 -18.37 12.74 8.03
C ARG A 133 -17.25 13.52 7.35
N TRP A 134 -16.38 12.84 6.61
CA TRP A 134 -15.27 13.46 5.90
C TRP A 134 -15.71 14.17 4.62
N LEU A 135 -16.67 13.61 3.88
CA LEU A 135 -17.21 14.23 2.65
C LEU A 135 -17.78 15.63 2.86
N GLU A 136 -18.19 15.94 4.08
CA GLU A 136 -18.68 17.27 4.46
C GLU A 136 -17.55 18.34 4.55
N GLY A 137 -16.26 17.95 4.44
CA GLY A 137 -15.11 18.71 4.95
C GLY A 137 -13.99 19.18 4.00
N GLU A 138 -14.18 19.15 2.67
CA GLU A 138 -13.23 19.48 1.57
C GLU A 138 -12.36 18.33 1.02
N GLY A 139 -12.10 18.41 -0.31
CA GLY A 139 -11.58 17.34 -1.18
C GLY A 139 -10.06 17.04 -1.16
N PRO A 140 -9.56 16.31 -2.17
CA PRO A 140 -8.50 15.30 -2.04
C PRO A 140 -7.08 15.81 -1.74
N CYS A 141 -6.33 14.97 -1.00
CA CYS A 141 -4.95 15.22 -0.60
C CYS A 141 -3.91 14.68 -1.61
N LYS A 142 -2.96 15.54 -2.01
CA LYS A 142 -1.87 15.18 -2.94
C LYS A 142 -0.58 14.65 -2.26
N ASN A 143 -0.39 14.83 -0.95
CA ASN A 143 0.85 14.46 -0.23
C ASN A 143 0.65 13.32 0.80
N LEU A 144 0.05 12.23 0.34
CA LEU A 144 -0.24 11.06 1.16
C LEU A 144 1.00 10.45 1.84
N GLY A 145 2.16 10.48 1.17
CA GLY A 145 3.41 9.94 1.73
C GLY A 145 3.88 10.65 3.00
N ALA A 146 3.84 11.98 3.00
CA ALA A 146 4.21 12.77 4.19
C ALA A 146 3.24 12.51 5.35
N TYR A 147 1.94 12.43 5.03
CA TYR A 147 0.88 12.28 6.03
C TYR A 147 0.87 10.87 6.64
N LEU A 148 1.14 9.84 5.84
CA LEU A 148 1.42 8.50 6.34
C LEU A 148 2.56 8.50 7.36
N GLY A 149 3.66 9.20 7.06
CA GLY A 149 4.78 9.33 7.99
C GLY A 149 4.43 10.06 9.29
N MET A 150 3.52 11.04 9.23
CA MET A 150 3.00 11.72 10.42
C MET A 150 2.17 10.76 11.29
N ALA A 151 1.21 10.06 10.69
CA ALA A 151 0.36 9.11 11.41
C ALA A 151 1.14 7.91 11.98
N TRP A 152 2.17 7.43 11.26
CA TRP A 152 3.07 6.38 11.74
C TRP A 152 3.77 6.77 13.04
N ARG A 153 4.31 8.00 13.08
CA ARG A 153 4.95 8.53 14.29
C ARG A 153 3.94 8.83 15.40
N ASP A 154 2.78 9.40 15.07
CA ASP A 154 1.69 9.66 16.04
C ASP A 154 1.17 8.34 16.65
N ALA A 155 1.21 7.24 15.90
CA ALA A 155 0.90 5.89 16.38
C ALA A 155 2.02 5.26 17.25
N GLY A 156 3.13 5.97 17.49
CA GLY A 156 4.24 5.52 18.32
C GLY A 156 5.21 4.56 17.62
N MET A 157 5.17 4.46 16.29
CA MET A 157 6.07 3.59 15.54
C MET A 157 7.37 4.32 15.18
N GLU A 158 8.47 3.57 15.12
CA GLU A 158 9.79 4.09 14.79
C GLU A 158 10.11 3.99 13.29
N GLY A 159 11.06 4.82 12.85
CA GLY A 159 11.62 4.75 11.51
C GLY A 159 10.71 5.26 10.38
N PRO A 160 11.22 5.28 9.14
CA PRO A 160 10.47 5.70 7.97
C PRO A 160 9.52 4.59 7.50
N ILE A 161 8.31 4.98 7.10
CA ILE A 161 7.34 4.06 6.48
C ILE A 161 6.95 4.55 5.09
N CYS A 162 6.53 3.62 4.23
CA CYS A 162 5.85 3.93 2.98
C CYS A 162 4.80 2.87 2.63
N TYR A 163 3.83 3.24 1.80
CA TYR A 163 2.79 2.32 1.31
C TYR A 163 3.35 1.02 0.73
N THR A 164 4.46 1.10 -0.02
CA THR A 164 5.11 -0.08 -0.60
C THR A 164 5.62 -1.04 0.48
N ALA A 165 6.13 -0.53 1.60
CA ALA A 165 6.62 -1.37 2.71
C ALA A 165 5.45 -2.10 3.38
N ILE A 166 4.37 -1.40 3.73
CA ILE A 166 3.14 -1.99 4.30
C ILE A 166 2.60 -3.07 3.36
N ARG A 167 2.44 -2.72 2.08
CA ARG A 167 1.94 -3.63 1.04
C ARG A 167 2.79 -4.89 0.90
N THR A 168 4.11 -4.72 0.92
CA THR A 168 5.06 -5.84 0.82
C THR A 168 4.98 -6.73 2.05
N ALA A 169 4.87 -6.16 3.26
CA ALA A 169 4.70 -6.92 4.49
C ALA A 169 3.42 -7.76 4.47
N LEU A 170 2.28 -7.16 4.10
CA LEU A 170 1.01 -7.89 3.97
C LEU A 170 1.09 -9.03 2.95
N SER A 171 1.68 -8.77 1.78
CA SER A 171 1.90 -9.80 0.75
C SER A 171 2.80 -10.93 1.25
N ASP A 172 3.86 -10.63 2.01
CA ASP A 172 4.76 -11.63 2.59
C ASP A 172 4.05 -12.46 3.66
N TYR A 173 3.23 -11.84 4.51
CA TYR A 173 2.46 -12.53 5.55
C TYR A 173 1.41 -13.44 4.95
N ALA A 174 0.64 -12.95 3.97
CA ALA A 174 -0.32 -13.78 3.25
C ALA A 174 0.37 -14.98 2.58
N LYS A 175 1.56 -14.79 2.01
CA LYS A 175 2.34 -15.90 1.43
C LYS A 175 2.72 -16.97 2.44
N LYS A 176 3.04 -16.58 3.67
CA LYS A 176 3.47 -17.47 4.74
C LYS A 176 2.31 -18.18 5.44
N THR A 177 1.11 -17.61 5.43
CA THR A 177 -0.03 -18.14 6.20
C THR A 177 -1.16 -18.72 5.35
N GLN A 178 -1.21 -18.41 4.04
CA GLN A 178 -2.34 -18.78 3.17
C GLN A 178 -1.95 -19.82 2.11
N ASP A 179 -2.91 -20.65 1.73
CA ASP A 179 -2.79 -21.60 0.62
C ASP A 179 -2.71 -20.90 -0.76
N ALA A 180 -2.42 -21.65 -1.82
CA ALA A 180 -2.21 -21.09 -3.15
C ALA A 180 -3.42 -20.37 -3.75
N ALA A 181 -4.64 -20.87 -3.50
CA ALA A 181 -5.88 -20.27 -4.01
C ALA A 181 -6.19 -18.97 -3.25
N SER A 182 -6.05 -18.98 -1.92
CA SER A 182 -6.23 -17.80 -1.08
C SER A 182 -5.18 -16.71 -1.36
N ARG A 183 -3.93 -17.10 -1.66
CA ARG A 183 -2.90 -16.15 -2.12
C ARG A 183 -3.27 -15.47 -3.44
N LYS A 184 -3.89 -16.18 -4.38
CA LYS A 184 -4.34 -15.58 -5.64
C LYS A 184 -5.42 -14.53 -5.36
N LYS A 185 -6.41 -14.84 -4.53
CA LYS A 185 -7.46 -13.89 -4.12
C LYS A 185 -6.89 -12.63 -3.48
N VAL A 186 -5.94 -12.76 -2.54
CA VAL A 186 -5.26 -11.60 -1.92
C VAL A 186 -4.50 -10.78 -2.98
N THR A 187 -3.84 -11.44 -3.93
CA THR A 187 -3.03 -10.74 -4.94
C THR A 187 -3.92 -9.99 -5.94
N ASP A 188 -5.02 -10.61 -6.36
CA ASP A 188 -6.02 -10.00 -7.23
C ASP A 188 -6.69 -8.82 -6.52
N PHE A 189 -7.09 -9.00 -5.25
CA PHE A 189 -7.69 -7.95 -4.41
C PHE A 189 -6.77 -6.74 -4.24
N MET A 190 -5.45 -6.94 -4.10
CA MET A 190 -4.47 -5.87 -3.99
C MET A 190 -4.08 -5.22 -5.33
N CYS A 191 -4.82 -5.51 -6.42
CA CYS A 191 -4.51 -5.11 -7.80
C CYS A 191 -3.02 -5.35 -8.16
N HIS A 192 -2.52 -6.53 -7.80
CA HIS A 192 -1.11 -6.86 -7.94
C HIS A 192 -0.86 -7.91 -9.01
N ASP A 193 0.21 -7.71 -9.80
CA ASP A 193 0.63 -8.70 -10.79
C ASP A 193 1.46 -9.82 -10.13
N THR A 194 1.03 -11.07 -10.28
CA THR A 194 1.78 -12.25 -9.81
C THR A 194 3.03 -12.56 -10.67
N SER A 195 3.16 -11.97 -11.87
CA SER A 195 4.28 -12.19 -12.79
C SER A 195 5.62 -11.70 -12.22
N THR A 196 5.59 -10.65 -11.39
CA THR A 196 6.78 -10.02 -10.79
C THR A 196 7.58 -10.92 -9.84
N GLY A 197 7.06 -12.08 -9.45
CA GLY A 197 7.79 -13.08 -8.65
C GLY A 197 8.05 -14.43 -9.34
N LYS A 198 7.33 -14.76 -10.41
CA LYS A 198 7.44 -16.08 -11.06
C LYS A 198 8.55 -16.14 -12.11
N GLU A 199 8.84 -15.03 -12.81
CA GLU A 199 9.93 -14.99 -13.79
C GLU A 199 11.32 -14.99 -13.13
N GLU A 200 11.48 -14.39 -11.94
CA GLU A 200 12.76 -14.36 -11.22
C GLU A 200 13.17 -15.75 -10.67
N GLN A 201 12.23 -16.54 -10.15
CA GLN A 201 12.55 -17.89 -9.64
C GLN A 201 12.76 -18.92 -10.74
N SER A 202 12.05 -18.80 -11.88
CA SER A 202 12.27 -19.64 -13.06
C SER A 202 13.69 -19.48 -13.61
N ARG A 203 14.20 -18.23 -13.67
CA ARG A 203 15.55 -17.92 -14.14
C ARG A 203 16.66 -18.36 -13.18
N ALA A 204 16.43 -18.30 -11.86
CA ALA A 204 17.41 -18.74 -10.87
C ALA A 204 17.63 -20.27 -10.88
N LYS A 205 16.58 -21.07 -11.15
CA LYS A 205 16.69 -22.54 -11.23
C LYS A 205 17.49 -23.02 -12.44
N HIS A 206 17.60 -22.22 -13.50
CA HIS A 206 18.40 -22.54 -14.68
C HIS A 206 19.89 -22.17 -14.54
N LEU A 207 20.27 -21.35 -13.55
CA LEU A 207 21.65 -20.92 -13.34
C LEU A 207 22.44 -21.81 -12.37
N VAL A 208 21.78 -22.77 -11.70
CA VAL A 208 22.38 -23.72 -10.73
C VAL A 208 22.57 -25.12 -11.33
N ARG A 209 22.18 -25.32 -12.61
CA ARG A 209 22.26 -26.61 -13.32
C ARG A 209 23.20 -26.59 -14.54
N ARG A 210 24.25 -25.79 -14.53
CA ARG A 210 25.37 -25.90 -15.48
C ARG A 210 26.69 -25.78 -14.75
#